data_AF-T0JHC8-F1
#
_entry.id   AF-T0JHC8-F1
#
_cell.length_a   1.000
_cell.length_b   1.000
_cell.length_c   1.000
_cell.angle_alpha   90.00
_cell.angle_beta   90.00
_cell.angle_gamma   90.00
#
_symmetry.space_group_name_H-M   'P 1'
#
loop_
_entity.id
_entity.type
_entity.pdbx_description
1 polymer ?
#
loop_
_entity_poly.entity_id
_entity_poly.type
_entity_poly.pdbx_seq_one_letter_code
_entity_poly.pdbx_strand_id
1 'polypeptide(L)'
;MNNAAKEFLKSAGIDGTSYYSNEKHEIYLVDVFPWLAEEFTAFINGNDIEVSIEKNLKMLELGTRNLVINFHRMLDVSEKYKGTVIIFTDLTYRKQIEDRLKFISFHDDLTRLYNRAFFNEELLRLCSGRSNPVAIIECDVDGLKVVNDTLGHHAGDLLITSTASILRRSVRENDVAARVGGDEFAIVLPNCSPDSLKEVCQRIEFELEKHNKENSYLPVSFSIGAALGDANNGSLDRIYRNADSEMYKNKQEKREQYKLWFNSLYAEYGDKLFNN
;
A
#
# COMPACT_ATOMS: atom_id res chain seq x y z
N MET A 1 29.82 -14.02 12.57
CA MET A 1 29.61 -14.18 11.12
C MET A 1 28.12 -14.18 10.85
N ASN A 2 27.65 -13.37 9.89
CA ASN A 2 26.26 -13.37 9.46
C ASN A 2 26.01 -14.61 8.58
N ASN A 3 25.30 -15.63 9.11
CA ASN A 3 25.00 -16.86 8.38
C ASN A 3 24.21 -16.60 7.09
N ALA A 4 23.35 -15.57 7.05
CA ALA A 4 22.60 -15.21 5.85
C ALA A 4 23.50 -14.65 4.75
N ALA A 5 24.51 -13.84 5.11
CA ALA A 5 25.50 -13.36 4.15
C ALA A 5 26.33 -14.52 3.57
N LYS A 6 26.69 -15.51 4.40
CA LYS A 6 27.38 -16.74 3.97
C LYS A 6 26.52 -17.57 3.01
N GLU A 7 25.25 -17.82 3.34
CA GLU A 7 24.34 -18.58 2.48
C GLU A 7 24.04 -17.86 1.16
N PHE A 8 23.88 -16.54 1.21
CA PHE A 8 23.71 -15.72 0.02
C PHE A 8 24.92 -15.83 -0.93
N LEU A 9 26.14 -15.65 -0.42
CA LEU A 9 27.36 -15.74 -1.23
C LEU A 9 27.53 -17.14 -1.83
N LYS A 10 27.20 -18.20 -1.07
CA LYS A 10 27.15 -19.57 -1.59
C LYS A 10 26.15 -19.73 -2.73
N SER A 11 24.94 -19.20 -2.60
CA SER A 11 23.92 -19.27 -3.67
C SER A 11 24.30 -18.48 -4.92
N ALA A 12 25.14 -17.47 -4.77
CA ALA A 12 25.70 -16.69 -5.87
C ALA A 12 26.93 -17.36 -6.50
N GLY A 13 27.39 -18.51 -5.98
CA GLY A 13 28.60 -19.18 -6.46
C GLY A 13 29.89 -18.51 -6.03
N ILE A 14 29.93 -17.78 -4.92
CA ILE A 14 31.14 -17.13 -4.41
C ILE A 14 31.70 -17.90 -3.22
N ASP A 15 32.89 -18.49 -3.40
CA ASP A 15 33.72 -19.04 -2.31
C ASP A 15 35.22 -18.70 -2.56
N GLY A 16 35.81 -17.80 -1.75
CA GLY A 16 37.23 -17.35 -1.77
C GLY A 16 37.41 -15.86 -2.15
N THR A 17 38.36 -15.06 -1.62
CA THR A 17 39.65 -15.28 -0.94
C THR A 17 39.67 -14.75 0.51
N SER A 18 40.17 -15.57 1.44
CA SER A 18 40.20 -15.34 2.91
C SER A 18 38.86 -15.01 3.57
N TYR A 19 37.76 -15.59 3.06
CA TYR A 19 36.54 -15.74 3.85
C TYR A 19 36.71 -16.98 4.74
N TYR A 20 36.57 -16.85 6.05
CA TYR A 20 36.60 -18.00 6.97
C TYR A 20 35.38 -18.91 6.70
N SER A 21 35.51 -19.82 5.74
CA SER A 21 34.49 -20.80 5.33
C SER A 21 35.11 -22.19 5.38
N ASN A 22 34.38 -23.16 5.95
CA ASN A 22 34.87 -24.52 6.21
C ASN A 22 34.86 -25.45 4.98
N GLU A 23 34.60 -24.95 3.77
CA GLU A 23 34.49 -25.78 2.55
C GLU A 23 35.49 -25.35 1.46
N LYS A 24 36.09 -26.35 0.80
CA LYS A 24 37.15 -26.20 -0.22
C LYS A 24 36.57 -26.18 -1.64
N HIS A 25 35.99 -25.06 -2.06
CA HIS A 25 35.72 -24.81 -3.49
C HIS A 25 36.47 -23.54 -3.92
N GLU A 26 37.03 -23.54 -5.14
CA GLU A 26 37.74 -22.40 -5.73
C GLU A 26 36.83 -21.70 -6.74
N ILE A 27 36.18 -20.60 -6.36
CA ILE A 27 35.44 -19.74 -7.29
C ILE A 27 35.85 -18.28 -7.08
N TYR A 28 36.16 -17.55 -8.16
CA TYR A 28 36.69 -16.19 -8.07
C TYR A 28 35.61 -15.12 -8.15
N LEU A 29 35.72 -14.08 -7.31
CA LEU A 29 34.81 -12.92 -7.28
C LEU A 29 34.63 -12.23 -8.64
N VAL A 30 35.67 -12.20 -9.47
CA VAL A 30 35.63 -11.59 -10.81
C VAL A 30 34.72 -12.35 -11.78
N ASP A 31 34.63 -13.67 -11.62
CA ASP A 31 33.81 -14.52 -12.50
C ASP A 31 32.33 -14.40 -12.17
N VAL A 32 32.00 -14.09 -10.92
CA VAL A 32 30.63 -13.95 -10.44
C VAL A 32 30.15 -12.49 -10.52
N PHE A 33 30.97 -11.54 -10.11
CA PHE A 33 30.65 -10.11 -10.08
C PHE A 33 31.78 -9.26 -10.67
N PRO A 34 31.88 -9.14 -12.00
CA PRO A 34 32.87 -8.30 -12.66
C PRO A 34 32.86 -6.86 -12.16
N TRP A 35 31.67 -6.29 -11.96
CA TRP A 35 31.50 -4.94 -11.42
C TRP A 35 32.10 -4.79 -10.02
N LEU A 36 32.07 -5.83 -9.19
CA LEU A 36 32.62 -5.75 -7.83
C LEU A 36 34.15 -5.73 -7.86
N ALA A 37 34.74 -6.44 -8.82
CA ALA A 37 36.18 -6.40 -9.05
C ALA A 37 36.65 -5.03 -9.54
N GLU A 38 35.87 -4.37 -10.41
CA GLU A 38 36.13 -3.00 -10.86
C GLU A 38 36.08 -2.00 -9.69
N GLU A 39 35.02 -2.06 -8.88
CA GLU A 39 34.85 -1.20 -7.70
C GLU A 39 35.94 -1.44 -6.65
N PHE A 40 36.33 -2.70 -6.42
CA PHE A 40 37.43 -3.03 -5.53
C PHE A 40 38.77 -2.51 -6.06
N THR A 41 39.03 -2.65 -7.36
CA THR A 41 40.25 -2.15 -7.99
C THR A 41 40.33 -0.63 -7.92
N ALA A 42 39.21 0.06 -8.18
CA ALA A 42 39.09 1.50 -8.02
C ALA A 42 39.35 1.91 -6.56
N PHE A 43 38.77 1.20 -5.59
CA PHE A 43 38.99 1.43 -4.18
C PHE A 43 40.47 1.28 -3.80
N ILE A 44 41.15 0.20 -4.19
CA ILE A 44 42.57 -0.07 -3.90
C ILE A 44 43.51 0.96 -4.52
N ASN A 45 43.20 1.43 -5.72
CA ASN A 45 43.99 2.45 -6.41
C ASN A 45 43.68 3.88 -5.92
N GLY A 46 42.55 4.08 -5.24
CA GLY A 46 42.16 5.33 -4.62
C GLY A 46 42.86 5.57 -3.27
N ASN A 47 42.43 6.63 -2.58
CA ASN A 47 42.91 6.98 -1.23
C ASN A 47 41.81 6.88 -0.16
N ASP A 48 40.60 6.47 -0.54
CA ASP A 48 39.47 6.37 0.39
C ASP A 48 39.72 5.30 1.44
N ILE A 49 39.43 5.63 2.70
CA ILE A 49 39.54 4.72 3.85
C ILE A 49 38.37 3.74 3.85
N GLU A 50 37.19 4.21 3.43
CA GLU A 50 35.96 3.44 3.35
C GLU A 50 35.16 3.81 2.10
N VAL A 51 34.59 2.81 1.45
CA VAL A 51 33.61 2.98 0.36
C VAL A 51 32.43 2.05 0.61
N SER A 52 31.22 2.60 0.49
CA SER A 52 29.96 1.87 0.64
C SER A 52 29.21 1.87 -0.69
N ILE A 53 28.81 0.69 -1.14
CA ILE A 53 28.14 0.48 -2.43
C ILE A 53 26.83 -0.24 -2.20
N GLU A 54 25.72 0.32 -2.69
CA GLU A 54 24.43 -0.36 -2.70
C GLU A 54 24.17 -1.02 -4.07
N LYS A 55 23.83 -2.31 -4.07
CA LYS A 55 23.45 -3.06 -5.28
C LYS A 55 22.20 -3.89 -5.09
N ASN A 56 21.35 -3.89 -6.13
CA ASN A 56 20.26 -4.83 -6.27
C ASN A 56 20.71 -5.98 -7.17
N LEU A 57 20.77 -7.19 -6.62
CA LEU A 57 21.21 -8.37 -7.35
C LEU A 57 20.04 -9.33 -7.54
N LYS A 58 19.81 -9.76 -8.78
CA LYS A 58 18.85 -10.82 -9.10
C LYS A 58 19.56 -12.17 -9.04
N MET A 59 19.13 -13.03 -8.12
CA MET A 59 19.67 -14.38 -7.93
C MET A 59 18.65 -15.42 -8.42
N LEU A 60 19.13 -16.50 -9.04
CA LEU A 60 18.28 -17.54 -9.64
C LEU A 60 17.32 -18.19 -8.63
N GLU A 61 17.80 -18.49 -7.41
CA GLU A 61 17.00 -19.19 -6.38
C GLU A 61 16.50 -18.27 -5.26
N LEU A 62 17.19 -17.14 -5.03
CA LEU A 62 16.86 -16.22 -3.94
C LEU A 62 16.02 -15.02 -4.39
N GLY A 63 15.82 -14.81 -5.70
CA GLY A 63 15.15 -13.62 -6.23
C GLY A 63 16.00 -12.35 -6.06
N THR A 64 15.36 -11.18 -6.01
CA THR A 64 16.10 -9.91 -5.86
C THR A 64 16.56 -9.71 -4.42
N ARG A 65 17.82 -9.32 -4.23
CA ARG A 65 18.44 -8.96 -2.96
C ARG A 65 19.05 -7.57 -3.00
N ASN A 66 18.90 -6.82 -1.92
CA ASN A 66 19.51 -5.50 -1.74
C ASN A 66 20.71 -5.63 -0.80
N LEU A 67 21.90 -5.44 -1.36
CA LEU A 67 23.15 -5.51 -0.62
C LEU A 67 23.77 -4.14 -0.45
N VAL A 68 24.32 -3.93 0.74
CA VAL A 68 25.32 -2.90 0.99
C VAL A 68 26.67 -3.58 1.15
N ILE A 69 27.64 -3.13 0.38
CA ILE A 69 28.99 -3.67 0.35
C ILE A 69 29.94 -2.57 0.79
N ASN A 70 30.56 -2.78 1.94
CA ASN A 70 31.51 -1.83 2.50
C ASN A 70 32.93 -2.37 2.32
N PHE A 71 33.77 -1.55 1.71
CA PHE A 71 35.22 -1.74 1.69
C PHE A 71 35.84 -0.88 2.77
N HIS A 72 36.65 -1.48 3.63
CA HIS A 72 37.44 -0.74 4.61
C HIS A 72 38.92 -1.06 4.43
N ARG A 73 39.75 -0.02 4.30
CA ARG A 73 41.20 -0.18 4.30
C ARG A 73 41.68 -0.54 5.70
N MET A 74 42.46 -1.60 5.78
CA MET A 74 43.25 -1.91 6.95
C MET A 74 44.63 -1.26 6.79
N LEU A 75 44.92 -0.29 7.63
CA LEU A 75 46.23 0.34 7.74
C LEU A 75 46.93 -0.16 9.00
N ASP A 76 48.26 -0.26 8.99
CA ASP A 76 49.02 -0.44 10.22
C ASP A 76 49.21 0.89 10.97
N VAL A 77 49.89 0.83 12.13
CA VAL A 77 50.19 2.01 12.95
C VAL A 77 51.07 3.05 12.26
N SER A 78 51.68 2.71 11.11
CA SER A 78 52.45 3.62 10.26
C SER A 78 51.66 4.10 9.03
N GLU A 79 50.33 3.93 9.06
CA GLU A 79 49.40 4.26 7.97
C GLU A 79 49.65 3.48 6.66
N LYS A 80 50.43 2.39 6.73
CA LYS A 80 50.71 1.57 5.56
C LYS A 80 49.59 0.56 5.35
N TYR A 81 49.10 0.49 4.11
CA TYR A 81 48.08 -0.48 3.70
C TYR A 81 48.53 -1.93 3.96
N LYS A 82 47.69 -2.69 4.67
CA LYS A 82 47.87 -4.10 5.02
C LYS A 82 46.84 -5.02 4.37
N GLY A 83 45.68 -4.49 4.00
CA GLY A 83 44.60 -5.29 3.41
C GLY A 83 43.29 -4.50 3.35
N THR A 84 42.26 -5.16 2.86
CA THR A 84 40.90 -4.61 2.80
C THR A 84 39.94 -5.59 3.46
N VAL A 85 39.07 -5.08 4.32
CA VAL A 85 37.91 -5.82 4.80
C VAL A 85 36.75 -5.51 3.87
N ILE A 86 36.07 -6.54 3.38
CA ILE A 86 34.85 -6.41 2.59
C ILE A 86 33.69 -6.96 3.41
N ILE A 87 32.70 -6.12 3.71
CA ILE A 87 31.52 -6.49 4.47
C ILE A 87 30.32 -6.47 3.54
N PHE A 88 29.66 -7.61 3.39
CA PHE A 88 28.39 -7.74 2.70
C PHE A 88 27.26 -7.72 3.73
N THR A 89 26.38 -6.74 3.63
CA THR A 89 25.19 -6.62 4.46
C THR A 89 23.95 -6.76 3.59
N ASP A 90 23.19 -7.83 3.82
CA ASP A 90 21.88 -8.00 3.19
C ASP A 90 20.84 -7.15 3.94
N LEU A 91 20.34 -6.11 3.28
CA LEU A 91 19.30 -5.23 3.79
C LEU A 91 17.91 -5.62 3.27
N THR A 92 17.77 -6.71 2.54
CA THR A 92 16.50 -7.10 1.90
C THR A 92 15.38 -7.23 2.91
N TYR A 93 15.57 -8.01 3.97
CA TYR A 93 14.53 -8.22 5.00
C TYR A 93 14.18 -6.92 5.73
N ARG A 94 15.19 -6.10 6.03
CA ARG A 94 14.99 -4.80 6.68
C ARG A 94 14.18 -3.86 5.77
N LYS A 95 14.55 -3.73 4.50
CA LYS A 95 13.81 -2.91 3.51
C LYS A 95 12.38 -3.42 3.31
N GLN A 96 12.19 -4.74 3.22
CA GLN A 96 10.85 -5.33 3.13
C GLN A 96 9.99 -5.03 4.37
N ILE A 97 10.58 -5.07 5.58
CA ILE A 97 9.88 -4.65 6.79
C ILE A 97 9.58 -3.15 6.75
N GLU A 98 10.54 -2.31 6.41
CA GLU A 98 10.35 -0.85 6.33
C GLU A 98 9.24 -0.49 5.33
N ASP A 99 9.24 -1.11 4.15
CA ASP A 99 8.21 -0.92 3.13
C ASP A 99 6.85 -1.45 3.60
N ARG A 100 6.82 -2.59 4.29
CA ARG A 100 5.59 -3.12 4.88
C ARG A 100 5.07 -2.24 6.00
N LEU A 101 5.95 -1.68 6.84
CA LEU A 101 5.58 -0.76 7.91
C LEU A 101 5.01 0.54 7.32
N LYS A 102 5.64 1.09 6.27
CA LYS A 102 5.11 2.23 5.53
C LYS A 102 3.76 1.93 4.89
N PHE A 103 3.61 0.73 4.33
CA PHE A 103 2.33 0.33 3.74
C PHE A 103 1.24 0.25 4.81
N ILE A 104 1.47 -0.47 5.91
CA ILE A 104 0.47 -0.62 6.99
C ILE A 104 0.19 0.72 7.70
N SER A 105 1.16 1.64 7.76
CA SER A 105 0.93 2.97 8.34
C SER A 105 -0.02 3.83 7.50
N PHE A 106 -0.14 3.57 6.21
CA PHE A 106 -0.97 4.37 5.30
C PHE A 106 -2.17 3.64 4.71
N HIS A 107 -2.25 2.32 4.83
CA HIS A 107 -3.31 1.52 4.24
C HIS A 107 -4.16 0.81 5.30
N ASP A 108 -5.45 0.63 5.00
CA ASP A 108 -6.35 -0.21 5.77
C ASP A 108 -6.08 -1.69 5.45
N ASP A 109 -5.98 -2.51 6.49
CA ASP A 109 -5.54 -3.90 6.32
C ASP A 109 -6.56 -4.79 5.60
N LEU A 110 -7.85 -4.51 5.79
CA LEU A 110 -8.93 -5.29 5.19
C LEU A 110 -9.14 -4.90 3.73
N THR A 111 -9.21 -3.61 3.44
CA THR A 111 -9.60 -3.09 2.12
C THR A 111 -8.43 -2.79 1.20
N ARG A 112 -7.22 -2.63 1.75
CA ARG A 112 -6.01 -2.14 1.05
C ARG A 112 -6.14 -0.74 0.45
N LEU A 113 -7.25 -0.05 0.70
CA LEU A 113 -7.35 1.40 0.45
C LEU A 113 -6.45 2.15 1.43
N TYR A 114 -6.33 3.47 1.23
CA TYR A 114 -5.69 4.30 2.25
C TYR A 114 -6.49 4.26 3.55
N ASN A 115 -5.81 4.46 4.68
CA ASN A 115 -6.45 4.56 5.97
C ASN A 115 -6.76 6.03 6.32
N ARG A 116 -7.44 6.21 7.46
CA ARG A 116 -7.78 7.53 8.00
C ARG A 116 -6.56 8.45 8.20
N ALA A 117 -5.42 7.89 8.61
CA ALA A 117 -4.22 8.69 8.87
C ALA A 117 -3.70 9.33 7.58
N PHE A 118 -3.56 8.52 6.51
CA PHE A 118 -3.16 9.03 5.20
C PHE A 118 -4.16 10.01 4.62
N PHE A 119 -5.46 9.75 4.75
CA PHE A 119 -6.50 10.67 4.26
C PHE A 119 -6.39 12.05 4.91
N ASN A 120 -6.19 12.11 6.23
CA ASN A 120 -5.99 13.38 6.95
C ASN A 120 -4.71 14.11 6.53
N GLU A 121 -3.60 13.37 6.34
CA GLU A 121 -2.36 13.95 5.81
C GLU A 121 -2.55 14.53 4.42
N GLU A 122 -3.30 13.86 3.55
CA GLU A 122 -3.59 14.35 2.21
C GLU A 122 -4.47 15.61 2.25
N LEU A 123 -5.48 15.67 3.12
CA LEU A 123 -6.26 16.90 3.33
C LEU A 123 -5.37 18.06 3.77
N LEU A 124 -4.46 17.83 4.72
CA LEU A 124 -3.48 18.84 5.16
C LEU A 124 -2.55 19.29 4.02
N ARG A 125 -2.13 18.36 3.16
CA ARG A 125 -1.33 18.65 1.97
C ARG A 125 -2.08 19.55 1.00
N LEU A 126 -3.37 19.26 0.78
CA LEU A 126 -4.23 20.00 -0.15
C LEU A 126 -4.63 21.39 0.39
N CYS A 127 -4.63 21.60 1.71
CA CYS A 127 -4.79 22.93 2.32
C CYS A 127 -3.75 23.94 1.80
N SER A 128 -2.61 23.50 1.26
CA SER A 128 -1.61 24.40 0.68
C SER A 128 -2.05 25.08 -0.61
N GLY A 129 -3.21 24.71 -1.18
CA GLY A 129 -3.85 25.47 -2.25
C GLY A 129 -3.37 25.19 -3.68
N ARG A 130 -2.41 24.28 -3.86
CA ARG A 130 -1.76 24.01 -5.16
C ARG A 130 -2.57 23.12 -6.09
N SER A 131 -3.64 22.49 -5.61
CA SER A 131 -4.39 21.46 -6.35
C SER A 131 -5.89 21.73 -6.34
N ASN A 132 -6.27 22.94 -6.71
CA ASN A 132 -7.64 23.42 -6.72
C ASN A 132 -8.30 23.37 -8.11
N PRO A 133 -9.63 23.22 -8.18
CA PRO A 133 -10.55 22.96 -7.06
C PRO A 133 -10.41 21.53 -6.51
N VAL A 134 -10.93 21.29 -5.31
CA VAL A 134 -10.91 19.97 -4.64
C VAL A 134 -12.34 19.50 -4.43
N ALA A 135 -12.62 18.22 -4.73
CA ALA A 135 -13.86 17.58 -4.32
C ALA A 135 -13.62 16.50 -3.27
N ILE A 136 -14.60 16.31 -2.39
CA ILE A 136 -14.65 15.22 -1.41
C ILE A 136 -15.96 14.46 -1.63
N ILE A 137 -15.85 13.14 -1.61
CA ILE A 137 -16.99 12.22 -1.64
C ILE A 137 -16.94 11.40 -0.35
N GLU A 138 -18.02 11.44 0.43
CA GLU A 138 -18.25 10.61 1.60
C GLU A 138 -19.17 9.44 1.23
N CYS A 139 -18.89 8.27 1.80
CA CYS A 139 -19.59 7.03 1.53
C CYS A 139 -19.75 6.21 2.83
N ASP A 140 -20.96 5.69 3.07
CA ASP A 140 -21.28 4.88 4.24
C ASP A 140 -21.98 3.60 3.78
N VAL A 141 -21.46 2.43 4.18
CA VAL A 141 -22.02 1.12 3.82
C VAL A 141 -23.36 0.88 4.55
N ASP A 142 -24.43 0.76 3.77
CA ASP A 142 -25.76 0.59 4.33
C ASP A 142 -25.94 -0.82 4.93
N GLY A 143 -26.43 -0.87 6.17
CA GLY A 143 -26.87 -2.12 6.79
C GLY A 143 -25.75 -3.09 7.21
N LEU A 144 -24.50 -2.65 7.26
CA LEU A 144 -23.36 -3.47 7.69
C LEU A 144 -23.63 -4.17 9.03
N LYS A 145 -24.16 -3.45 10.02
CA LYS A 145 -24.49 -4.02 11.33
C LYS A 145 -25.49 -5.17 11.23
N VAL A 146 -26.53 -5.01 10.41
CA VAL A 146 -27.56 -6.06 10.21
C VAL A 146 -26.92 -7.30 9.60
N VAL A 147 -26.04 -7.12 8.60
CA VAL A 147 -25.31 -8.24 8.01
C VAL A 147 -24.38 -8.90 9.01
N ASN A 148 -23.65 -8.15 9.82
CA ASN A 148 -22.80 -8.73 10.86
C ASN A 148 -23.60 -9.54 11.88
N ASP A 149 -24.71 -8.98 12.36
CA ASP A 149 -25.55 -9.61 13.38
C ASP A 149 -26.29 -10.85 12.82
N THR A 150 -26.53 -10.90 11.51
CA THR A 150 -27.33 -11.95 10.85
C THR A 150 -26.48 -13.04 10.18
N LEU A 151 -25.44 -12.63 9.45
CA LEU A 151 -24.60 -13.48 8.59
C LEU A 151 -23.17 -13.62 9.11
N GLY A 152 -22.85 -12.96 10.23
CA GLY A 152 -21.53 -12.98 10.86
C GLY A 152 -20.55 -11.96 10.26
N HIS A 153 -19.46 -11.73 11.01
CA HIS A 153 -18.45 -10.73 10.65
C HIS A 153 -17.76 -10.99 9.31
N HIS A 154 -17.61 -12.26 8.91
CA HIS A 154 -17.04 -12.59 7.60
C HIS A 154 -17.88 -12.02 6.45
N ALA A 155 -19.22 -12.04 6.55
CA ALA A 155 -20.09 -11.45 5.54
C ALA A 155 -20.00 -9.91 5.54
N GLY A 156 -19.84 -9.29 6.72
CA GLY A 156 -19.56 -7.85 6.80
C GLY A 156 -18.23 -7.46 6.18
N ASP A 157 -17.18 -8.26 6.41
CA ASP A 157 -15.88 -8.06 5.78
C ASP A 157 -15.96 -8.16 4.26
N LEU A 158 -16.78 -9.08 3.73
CA LEU A 158 -17.08 -9.15 2.29
C LEU A 158 -17.78 -7.88 1.78
N LEU A 159 -18.78 -7.35 2.48
CA LEU A 159 -19.41 -6.08 2.09
C LEU A 159 -18.42 -4.91 2.05
N ILE A 160 -17.55 -4.82 3.05
CA ILE A 160 -16.55 -3.77 3.16
C ILE A 160 -15.51 -3.88 2.04
N THR A 161 -15.01 -5.09 1.78
CA THR A 161 -14.03 -5.32 0.71
C THR A 161 -14.64 -5.13 -0.69
N SER A 162 -15.89 -5.51 -0.89
CA SER A 162 -16.62 -5.23 -2.14
C SER A 162 -16.83 -3.73 -2.36
N THR A 163 -17.24 -3.00 -1.32
CA THR A 163 -17.35 -1.53 -1.37
C THR A 163 -16.02 -0.90 -1.73
N ALA A 164 -14.94 -1.30 -1.06
CA ALA A 164 -13.60 -0.81 -1.35
C ALA A 164 -13.17 -1.08 -2.80
N SER A 165 -13.47 -2.27 -3.33
CA SER A 165 -13.18 -2.62 -4.72
C SER A 165 -13.96 -1.77 -5.72
N ILE A 166 -15.23 -1.46 -5.43
CA ILE A 166 -16.06 -0.57 -6.26
C ILE A 166 -15.42 0.81 -6.29
N LEU A 167 -15.18 1.42 -5.12
CA LEU A 167 -14.62 2.77 -5.03
C LEU A 167 -13.24 2.86 -5.70
N ARG A 168 -12.37 1.85 -5.51
CA ARG A 168 -11.04 1.81 -6.13
C ARG A 168 -11.09 1.81 -7.66
N ARG A 169 -12.07 1.12 -8.26
CA ARG A 169 -12.23 1.06 -9.73
C ARG A 169 -12.81 2.34 -10.31
N SER A 170 -13.47 3.15 -9.50
CA SER A 170 -14.12 4.39 -9.94
C SER A 170 -13.19 5.61 -9.94
N VAL A 171 -12.04 5.51 -9.28
CA VAL A 171 -11.08 6.62 -9.10
C VAL A 171 -9.81 6.43 -9.93
N ARG A 172 -9.11 7.53 -10.21
CA ARG A 172 -7.84 7.57 -10.96
C ARG A 172 -6.65 7.41 -10.00
N GLU A 173 -5.44 7.23 -10.53
CA GLU A 173 -4.23 7.02 -9.73
C GLU A 173 -3.90 8.18 -8.77
N ASN A 174 -4.21 9.42 -9.16
CA ASN A 174 -3.97 10.62 -8.34
C ASN A 174 -5.10 10.93 -7.34
N ASP A 175 -6.19 10.18 -7.41
CA ASP A 175 -7.30 10.30 -6.48
C ASP A 175 -7.02 9.42 -5.25
N VAL A 176 -7.44 9.88 -4.07
CA VAL A 176 -7.21 9.14 -2.83
C VAL A 176 -8.54 8.58 -2.34
N ALA A 177 -8.72 7.27 -2.47
CA ALA A 177 -9.82 6.53 -1.84
C ALA A 177 -9.32 5.91 -0.53
N ALA A 178 -10.03 6.18 0.56
CA ALA A 178 -9.66 5.76 1.90
C ALA A 178 -10.85 5.16 2.66
N ARG A 179 -10.56 4.20 3.54
CA ARG A 179 -11.47 3.80 4.60
C ARG A 179 -11.16 4.63 5.84
N VAL A 180 -12.12 5.47 6.24
CA VAL A 180 -11.95 6.45 7.33
C VAL A 180 -12.60 6.01 8.64
N GLY A 181 -13.50 5.04 8.58
CA GLY A 181 -14.20 4.48 9.73
C GLY A 181 -14.58 3.00 9.53
N GLY A 182 -15.48 2.49 10.38
CA GLY A 182 -15.93 1.10 10.33
C GLY A 182 -16.57 0.77 8.97
N ASP A 183 -17.69 1.40 8.68
CA ASP A 183 -18.46 1.37 7.43
C ASP A 183 -18.23 2.61 6.54
N GLU A 184 -17.39 3.55 6.98
CA GLU A 184 -17.20 4.85 6.33
C GLU A 184 -15.96 4.87 5.42
N PHE A 185 -16.16 5.43 4.23
CA PHE A 185 -15.17 5.63 3.19
C PHE A 185 -15.20 7.08 2.71
N ALA A 186 -14.03 7.60 2.35
CA ALA A 186 -13.90 8.93 1.79
C ALA A 186 -13.02 8.91 0.53
N ILE A 187 -13.34 9.75 -0.44
CA ILE A 187 -12.52 9.98 -1.63
C ILE A 187 -12.21 11.47 -1.70
N VAL A 188 -10.93 11.81 -1.89
CA VAL A 188 -10.52 13.18 -2.24
C VAL A 188 -9.99 13.25 -3.67
N LEU A 189 -10.51 14.23 -4.41
CA LEU A 189 -10.27 14.45 -5.83
C LEU A 189 -9.58 15.81 -6.01
N PRO A 190 -8.25 15.87 -6.11
CA PRO A 190 -7.53 17.10 -6.39
C PRO A 190 -7.70 17.55 -7.85
N ASN A 191 -7.68 18.86 -8.10
CA ASN A 191 -7.88 19.45 -9.44
C ASN A 191 -9.19 18.99 -10.12
N CYS A 192 -10.26 18.88 -9.33
CA CYS A 192 -11.54 18.37 -9.77
C CYS A 192 -12.43 19.50 -10.30
N SER A 193 -12.97 19.33 -11.51
CA SER A 193 -14.05 20.17 -12.05
C SER A 193 -15.42 19.57 -11.71
N PRO A 194 -16.52 20.35 -11.76
CA PRO A 194 -17.88 19.83 -11.59
C PRO A 194 -18.19 18.65 -12.51
N ASP A 195 -17.75 18.70 -13.77
CA ASP A 195 -17.96 17.62 -14.74
C ASP A 195 -17.19 16.37 -14.33
N SER A 196 -15.92 16.51 -13.93
CA SER A 196 -15.12 15.37 -13.49
C SER A 196 -15.65 14.73 -12.19
N LEU A 197 -16.21 15.53 -11.28
CA LEU A 197 -16.87 15.02 -10.08
C LEU A 197 -18.09 14.18 -10.48
N LYS A 198 -18.92 14.71 -11.38
CA LYS A 198 -20.09 14.00 -11.88
C LYS A 198 -19.69 12.69 -12.57
N GLU A 199 -18.63 12.69 -13.37
CA GLU A 199 -18.10 11.47 -13.99
C GLU A 199 -17.66 10.43 -12.94
N VAL A 200 -16.99 10.85 -11.86
CA VAL A 200 -16.59 9.94 -10.78
C VAL A 200 -17.82 9.33 -10.12
N CYS A 201 -18.82 10.13 -9.74
CA CYS A 201 -20.06 9.64 -9.15
C CYS A 201 -20.78 8.64 -10.07
N GLN A 202 -20.86 8.94 -11.37
CA GLN A 202 -21.46 8.03 -12.36
C GLN A 202 -20.67 6.71 -12.50
N ARG A 203 -19.33 6.76 -12.42
CA ARG A 203 -18.51 5.54 -12.40
C ARG A 203 -18.73 4.72 -11.13
N ILE A 204 -18.94 5.35 -9.98
CA ILE A 204 -19.28 4.66 -8.72
C ILE A 204 -20.61 3.93 -8.87
N GLU A 205 -21.64 4.62 -9.36
CA GLU A 205 -22.96 4.02 -9.60
C GLU A 205 -22.88 2.86 -10.61
N PHE A 206 -22.17 3.03 -11.72
CA PHE A 206 -21.99 1.99 -12.72
C PHE A 206 -21.28 0.74 -12.17
N GLU A 207 -20.18 0.91 -11.44
CA GLU A 207 -19.44 -0.22 -10.86
C GLU A 207 -20.25 -0.90 -9.74
N LEU A 208 -21.05 -0.16 -8.98
CA LEU A 208 -21.99 -0.71 -8.00
C LEU A 208 -23.05 -1.59 -8.67
N GLU A 209 -23.72 -1.08 -9.70
CA GLU A 209 -24.73 -1.84 -10.44
C GLU A 209 -24.14 -3.11 -11.06
N LYS A 210 -22.95 -2.99 -11.65
CA LYS A 210 -22.23 -4.12 -12.22
C LYS A 210 -21.90 -5.17 -11.15
N HIS A 211 -21.35 -4.75 -10.02
CA HIS A 211 -21.04 -5.64 -8.91
C HIS A 211 -22.27 -6.40 -8.42
N ASN A 212 -23.40 -5.69 -8.24
CA ASN A 212 -24.65 -6.28 -7.75
C ASN A 212 -25.31 -7.23 -8.76
N LYS A 213 -25.15 -6.99 -10.07
CA LYS A 213 -25.57 -7.93 -11.12
C LYS A 213 -24.75 -9.22 -11.09
N GLU A 214 -23.45 -9.13 -10.78
CA GLU A 214 -22.54 -10.27 -10.71
C GLU A 214 -22.62 -11.02 -9.36
N ASN A 215 -23.01 -10.35 -8.28
CA ASN A 215 -23.01 -10.87 -6.90
C ASN A 215 -24.38 -10.70 -6.23
N SER A 216 -25.39 -11.41 -6.73
CA SER A 216 -26.78 -11.26 -6.28
C SER A 216 -27.06 -11.75 -4.85
N TYR A 217 -26.19 -12.60 -4.27
CA TYR A 217 -26.40 -13.20 -2.94
C TYR A 217 -26.02 -12.26 -1.79
N LEU A 218 -25.15 -11.29 -2.02
CA LEU A 218 -24.73 -10.28 -1.04
C LEU A 218 -24.43 -8.96 -1.78
N PRO A 219 -25.45 -8.31 -2.35
CA PRO A 219 -25.23 -7.07 -3.09
C PRO A 219 -24.90 -5.95 -2.11
N VAL A 220 -24.10 -5.02 -2.59
CA VAL A 220 -23.65 -3.85 -1.85
C VAL A 220 -24.70 -2.76 -1.94
N SER A 221 -24.92 -2.05 -0.84
CA SER A 221 -25.59 -0.75 -0.81
C SER A 221 -24.74 0.21 0.01
N PHE A 222 -24.61 1.44 -0.46
CA PHE A 222 -24.01 2.52 0.30
C PHE A 222 -24.69 3.85 0.00
N SER A 223 -24.62 4.73 0.98
CA SER A 223 -25.07 6.11 0.91
C SER A 223 -23.90 7.01 0.55
N ILE A 224 -24.09 7.93 -0.39
CA ILE A 224 -23.02 8.76 -0.94
C ILE A 224 -23.38 10.24 -0.89
N GLY A 225 -22.40 11.09 -0.60
CA GLY A 225 -22.51 12.54 -0.63
C GLY A 225 -21.25 13.16 -1.19
N ALA A 226 -21.39 14.20 -2.00
CA ALA A 226 -20.25 14.84 -2.67
C ALA A 226 -20.30 16.35 -2.52
N ALA A 227 -19.14 16.96 -2.34
CA ALA A 227 -18.99 18.41 -2.31
C ALA A 227 -17.74 18.84 -3.08
N LEU A 228 -17.87 19.95 -3.81
CA LEU A 228 -16.78 20.60 -4.54
C LEU A 228 -16.52 21.98 -3.94
N GLY A 229 -15.25 22.36 -3.82
CA GLY A 229 -14.90 23.71 -3.41
C GLY A 229 -13.46 24.09 -3.71
N ASP A 230 -13.17 25.36 -3.45
CA ASP A 230 -11.82 25.91 -3.54
C ASP A 230 -11.19 25.91 -2.15
N ALA A 231 -10.13 25.12 -1.95
CA ALA A 231 -9.40 25.02 -0.69
C ALA A 231 -8.74 26.35 -0.27
N ASN A 232 -8.56 27.30 -1.20
CA ASN A 232 -8.02 28.64 -0.89
C ASN A 232 -9.09 29.59 -0.34
N ASN A 233 -10.35 29.44 -0.76
CA ASN A 233 -11.47 30.33 -0.42
C ASN A 233 -12.48 29.70 0.54
N GLY A 234 -12.31 28.43 0.88
CA GLY A 234 -13.06 27.70 1.90
C GLY A 234 -12.16 26.66 2.56
N SER A 235 -12.29 26.47 3.88
CA SER A 235 -11.58 25.38 4.54
C SER A 235 -11.99 24.04 3.91
N LEU A 236 -11.04 23.14 3.64
CA LEU A 236 -11.32 21.76 3.26
C LEU A 236 -12.29 21.08 4.25
N ASP A 237 -12.27 21.48 5.52
CA ASP A 237 -13.25 21.04 6.54
C ASP A 237 -14.70 21.40 6.19
N ARG A 238 -14.91 22.50 5.44
CA ARG A 238 -16.25 22.88 4.98
C ARG A 238 -16.68 21.99 3.83
N ILE A 239 -15.78 21.68 2.90
CA ILE A 239 -16.05 20.75 1.78
C ILE A 239 -16.37 19.37 2.36
N TYR A 240 -15.56 18.90 3.30
CA TYR A 240 -15.75 17.63 4.02
C TYR A 240 -17.13 17.57 4.71
N ARG A 241 -17.46 18.58 5.53
CA ARG A 241 -18.77 18.65 6.22
C ARG A 241 -19.96 18.74 5.27
N ASN A 242 -19.80 19.39 4.12
CA ASN A 242 -20.86 19.44 3.12
C ASN A 242 -21.07 18.05 2.48
N ALA A 243 -19.99 17.33 2.15
CA ALA A 243 -20.07 15.98 1.61
C ALA A 243 -20.73 15.01 2.61
N ASP A 244 -20.33 15.06 3.88
CA ASP A 244 -20.93 14.29 4.98
C ASP A 244 -22.44 14.60 5.13
N SER A 245 -22.82 15.88 5.11
CA SER A 245 -24.23 16.26 5.19
C SER A 245 -25.06 15.76 4.01
N GLU A 246 -24.52 15.74 2.79
CA GLU A 246 -25.22 15.18 1.62
C GLU A 246 -25.33 13.66 1.70
N MET A 247 -24.28 12.98 2.20
CA MET A 247 -24.27 11.53 2.42
C MET A 247 -25.33 11.14 3.44
N TYR A 248 -25.43 11.89 4.54
CA TYR A 248 -26.43 11.66 5.56
C TYR A 248 -27.86 11.86 5.05
N LYS A 249 -28.11 12.85 4.18
CA LYS A 249 -29.42 13.01 3.50
C LYS A 249 -29.73 11.80 2.62
N ASN A 250 -28.76 11.35 1.82
CA ASN A 250 -28.92 10.16 0.98
C ASN A 250 -29.24 8.91 1.82
N LYS A 251 -28.58 8.76 2.98
CA LYS A 251 -28.81 7.68 3.95
C LYS A 251 -30.21 7.70 4.54
N GLN A 252 -30.77 8.89 4.80
CA GLN A 252 -32.16 9.01 5.26
C GLN A 252 -33.17 8.62 4.19
N GLU A 253 -32.95 9.05 2.95
CA GLU A 253 -33.85 8.74 1.82
C GLU A 253 -33.88 7.24 1.52
N LYS A 254 -32.71 6.59 1.55
CA LYS A 254 -32.58 5.14 1.35
C LYS A 254 -33.06 4.31 2.52
N ARG A 255 -33.39 4.92 3.66
CA ARG A 255 -33.58 4.21 4.94
C ARG A 255 -34.67 3.13 4.88
N GLU A 256 -35.81 3.47 4.30
CA GLU A 256 -36.91 2.53 4.18
C GLU A 256 -36.67 1.49 3.08
N GLN A 257 -35.98 1.87 2.01
CA GLN A 257 -35.63 0.96 0.92
C GLN A 257 -34.67 -0.15 1.38
N TYR A 258 -33.61 0.19 2.13
CA TYR A 258 -32.70 -0.84 2.63
C TYR A 258 -33.39 -1.75 3.65
N LYS A 259 -34.24 -1.23 4.54
CA LYS A 259 -34.97 -2.06 5.53
C LYS A 259 -35.86 -3.10 4.85
N LEU A 260 -36.64 -2.67 3.85
CA LEU A 260 -37.50 -3.56 3.08
C LEU A 260 -36.69 -4.63 2.35
N TRP A 261 -35.58 -4.22 1.74
CA TRP A 261 -34.67 -5.12 1.05
C TRP A 261 -34.03 -6.16 1.98
N PHE A 262 -33.53 -5.76 3.16
CA PHE A 262 -32.99 -6.70 4.15
C PHE A 262 -34.03 -7.69 4.66
N ASN A 263 -35.25 -7.25 4.93
CA ASN A 263 -36.33 -8.15 5.34
C ASN A 263 -36.63 -9.20 4.25
N SER A 264 -36.57 -8.83 2.98
CA SER A 264 -36.76 -9.78 1.87
C SER A 264 -35.61 -10.79 1.76
N LEU A 265 -34.37 -10.35 1.98
CA LEU A 265 -33.19 -11.19 1.87
C LEU A 265 -33.13 -12.21 3.02
N TYR A 266 -33.52 -11.79 4.24
CA TYR A 266 -33.69 -12.69 5.37
C TYR A 266 -34.77 -13.75 5.11
N ALA A 267 -35.91 -13.35 4.52
CA ALA A 267 -36.96 -14.30 4.19
C ALA A 267 -36.57 -15.30 3.09
N GLU A 268 -35.74 -14.89 2.13
CA GLU A 268 -35.35 -15.73 0.98
C GLU A 268 -34.16 -16.65 1.26
N TYR A 269 -33.17 -16.15 2.01
CA TYR A 269 -31.91 -16.87 2.26
C TYR A 269 -31.71 -17.28 3.71
N GLY A 270 -32.63 -16.91 4.60
CA GLY A 270 -32.59 -17.21 6.04
C GLY A 270 -32.51 -18.68 6.41
N ASP A 271 -32.92 -19.60 5.53
CA ASP A 271 -32.77 -21.04 5.75
C ASP A 271 -31.59 -21.67 4.98
N LYS A 272 -31.12 -21.02 3.91
CA LYS A 272 -30.06 -21.53 3.01
C LYS A 272 -28.66 -21.10 3.42
N LEU A 273 -28.52 -19.95 4.08
CA LEU A 273 -27.23 -19.44 4.57
C LEU A 273 -26.79 -20.09 5.90
N PHE A 274 -27.70 -20.78 6.61
CA PHE A 274 -27.48 -21.28 7.97
C PHE A 274 -27.27 -22.80 8.08
N ASN A 275 -27.27 -23.52 6.96
CA ASN A 275 -27.12 -24.99 6.91
C ASN A 275 -26.02 -25.45 5.92
N ASN A 276 -24.82 -24.89 6.01
CA ASN A 276 -23.59 -25.53 5.52
C ASN A 276 -22.38 -25.10 6.34
#